data_AF-A0A9N7PKU5-F1
#
_entry.id   AF-A0A9N7PKU5-F1
#
_cell.length_a   1.000
_cell.length_b   1.000
_cell.length_c   1.000
_cell.angle_alpha   90.00
_cell.angle_beta   90.00
_cell.angle_gamma   90.00
#
_symmetry.space_group_name_H-M   'P 1'
#
loop_
_entity.id
_entity.type
_entity.pdbx_description
1 polymer ?
#
loop_
_entity_poly.entity_id
_entity_poly.type
_entity_poly.pdbx_seq_one_letter_code
_entity_poly.pdbx_strand_id
1 'polypeptide(L)' 'MKIKFKDIQKGRNEKVCFVCRNQEENGIIIARKLICKSCQSKILNANINSKQYDFYKDKIKEALTSKYNFQF' A
#
# COMPACT_ATOMS: atom_id res chain seq x y z
N MET A 1 26.84 3.54 -32.36
CA MET A 1 26.78 4.09 -30.99
C MET A 1 25.39 3.84 -30.43
N LYS A 2 25.23 2.89 -29.49
CA LYS A 2 23.93 2.51 -28.92
C LYS A 2 23.67 3.39 -27.70
N ILE A 3 22.90 4.46 -27.86
CA ILE A 3 22.46 5.30 -26.74
C ILE A 3 21.42 4.48 -25.96
N LYS A 4 21.84 3.92 -24.81
CA LYS A 4 20.90 3.34 -23.84
C LYS A 4 20.31 4.51 -23.05
N PHE A 5 19.06 4.86 -23.34
CA PHE A 5 18.27 5.72 -22.48
C PHE A 5 18.10 4.99 -21.14
N LYS A 6 18.99 5.29 -20.19
CA LYS A 6 18.85 4.88 -18.79
C LYS A 6 17.65 5.62 -18.22
N ASP A 7 16.61 4.84 -17.95
CA ASP A 7 15.68 5.02 -16.84
C ASP A 7 15.24 6.46 -16.58
N ILE A 8 14.14 6.81 -17.27
CA ILE A 8 13.24 7.88 -16.84
C ILE A 8 13.02 7.73 -15.33
N GLN A 9 13.33 8.77 -14.57
CA GLN A 9 13.35 8.80 -13.12
C GLN A 9 12.01 8.37 -12.52
N LYS A 10 11.83 7.06 -12.31
CA LYS A 10 10.64 6.48 -11.66
C LYS A 10 10.76 6.76 -10.16
N GLY A 11 9.87 7.59 -9.62
CA GLY A 11 9.90 8.04 -8.24
C GLY A 11 10.12 6.88 -7.27
N ARG A 12 11.16 6.98 -6.43
CA ARG A 12 11.72 5.94 -5.54
C ARG A 12 10.76 5.27 -4.53
N ASN A 13 9.47 5.59 -4.51
CA ASN A 13 8.54 5.20 -3.44
C ASN A 13 7.32 4.34 -3.88
N GLU A 14 7.20 3.96 -5.16
CA GLU A 14 6.00 3.24 -5.64
C GLU A 14 5.94 1.76 -5.24
N LYS A 15 7.02 1.19 -4.70
CA LYS A 15 7.16 -0.25 -4.42
C LYS A 15 7.15 -0.60 -2.93
N VAL A 16 6.70 0.28 -2.05
CA VAL A 16 6.67 -0.01 -0.60
C VAL A 16 5.23 -0.22 -0.16
N CYS A 17 4.96 -1.38 0.44
CA CYS A 17 3.65 -1.68 1.00
C CYS A 17 3.33 -0.69 2.14
N PHE A 18 2.19 -0.03 2.06
CA PHE A 18 1.72 0.91 3.06
C PHE A 18 1.47 0.24 4.42
N VAL A 19 1.09 -1.03 4.41
CA VAL A 19 0.71 -1.77 5.63
C VAL A 19 1.92 -2.37 6.35
N CYS A 20 2.73 -3.18 5.65
CA CYS A 20 3.87 -3.88 6.27
C CYS A 20 5.22 -3.18 6.04
N ARG A 21 5.27 -2.12 5.23
CA ARG A 21 6.48 -1.35 4.91
C ARG A 21 7.59 -2.13 4.18
N ASN A 22 7.31 -3.35 3.73
CA ASN A 22 8.22 -4.13 2.91
C ASN A 22 8.22 -3.63 1.45
N GLN A 23 9.37 -3.75 0.80
CA GLN A 23 9.50 -3.51 -0.64
C GLN A 23 8.91 -4.68 -1.42
N GLU A 24 7.92 -4.39 -2.26
CA GLU A 24 7.17 -5.35 -3.05
C GLU A 24 6.78 -4.71 -4.39
N GLU A 25 6.85 -5.48 -5.47
CA GLU A 25 6.44 -4.99 -6.81
C GLU A 25 4.98 -5.29 -7.13
N ASN A 26 4.34 -6.17 -6.35
CA ASN A 26 3.05 -6.76 -6.66
C ASN A 26 2.02 -6.49 -5.56
N GLY A 27 0.77 -6.27 -5.97
CA GLY A 27 -0.36 -6.05 -5.07
C GLY A 27 -1.42 -5.16 -5.69
N ILE A 28 -2.18 -4.47 -4.84
CA ILE A 28 -3.20 -3.49 -5.26
C ILE A 28 -2.76 -2.08 -4.86
N ILE A 29 -3.19 -1.09 -5.64
CA ILE A 29 -2.95 0.33 -5.34
C ILE A 29 -4.28 0.95 -4.88
N ILE A 30 -4.30 1.51 -3.67
CA ILE A 30 -5.45 2.24 -3.11
C ILE A 30 -4.98 3.64 -2.73
N ALA A 31 -5.65 4.69 -3.24
CA ALA A 31 -5.29 6.08 -2.95
C ALA A 31 -3.78 6.42 -3.12
N ARG A 32 -3.16 5.91 -4.21
CA ARG A 32 -1.71 6.03 -4.51
C ARG A 32 -0.78 5.32 -3.52
N LYS A 33 -1.30 4.45 -2.66
CA LYS A 33 -0.54 3.64 -1.71
C LYS A 33 -0.60 2.18 -2.14
N LEU A 34 0.55 1.51 -2.20
CA LEU A 34 0.64 0.09 -2.51
C LEU A 34 0.23 -0.75 -1.29
N ILE A 35 -0.62 -1.75 -1.48
CA ILE A 35 -0.82 -2.85 -0.53
C ILE A 35 -0.33 -4.11 -1.20
N CYS A 36 0.74 -4.72 -0.67
CA CYS A 36 1.33 -5.89 -1.30
C CYS A 36 0.39 -7.09 -1.29
N LYS A 37 0.63 -8.05 -2.19
CA LYS A 37 -0.18 -9.28 -2.32
C LYS A 37 -0.34 -10.04 -1.00
N SER A 38 0.69 -10.10 -0.17
CA SER A 38 0.61 -10.75 1.16
C SER A 38 -0.39 -10.05 2.07
N CYS A 39 -0.34 -8.71 2.17
CA CYS A 39 -1.28 -7.94 2.97
C CYS A 39 -2.70 -8.04 2.41
N GLN A 40 -2.88 -7.99 1.08
CA GLN A 40 -4.17 -8.20 0.44
C GLN A 40 -4.78 -9.55 0.83
N SER A 41 -4.02 -10.64 0.76
CA SER A 41 -4.51 -11.96 1.16
C SER A 41 -4.90 -11.99 2.64
N LYS A 42 -4.14 -11.34 3.52
CA LYS A 42 -4.49 -11.26 4.95
C LYS A 42 -5.76 -10.46 5.19
N ILE A 43 -5.99 -9.38 4.44
CA ILE A 43 -7.22 -8.58 4.50
C ILE A 43 -8.43 -9.43 4.11
N LEU A 44 -8.34 -10.16 2.99
CA LEU A 44 -9.43 -10.98 2.47
C LEU A 44 -9.80 -12.14 3.41
N ASN A 45 -8.83 -12.67 4.15
CA ASN A 45 -9.03 -13.81 5.06
C ASN A 45 -9.23 -13.38 6.53
N ALA A 46 -9.26 -12.07 6.83
CA ALA A 46 -9.40 -11.60 8.19
C ALA A 46 -10.82 -11.85 8.72
N ASN A 47 -10.94 -12.47 9.90
CA ASN A 47 -12.22 -12.60 10.58
C ASN A 47 -12.68 -11.23 11.09
N ILE A 48 -13.92 -10.84 10.79
CA ILE A 48 -14.46 -9.51 11.12
C ILE A 48 -14.45 -9.16 12.61
N ASN A 49 -14.48 -10.17 13.49
CA ASN A 49 -14.45 -10.00 14.94
C ASN A 49 -13.02 -10.05 15.52
N SER A 50 -11.99 -10.07 14.66
CA SER A 50 -10.59 -10.19 15.09
C SER A 50 -9.88 -8.84 15.12
N LYS A 51 -8.90 -8.71 16.03
CA LYS A 51 -7.98 -7.55 16.07
C LYS A 51 -7.21 -7.34 14.76
N GLN A 52 -7.02 -8.41 13.98
CA GLN A 52 -6.35 -8.32 12.67
C GLN A 52 -7.22 -7.57 11.67
N TYR A 53 -8.53 -7.83 11.65
CA TYR A 53 -9.47 -7.10 10.82
C TYR A 53 -9.48 -5.61 11.19
N ASP A 54 -9.54 -5.28 12.48
CA ASP A 54 -9.50 -3.90 12.94
C ASP A 54 -8.21 -3.19 12.52
N PHE A 55 -7.06 -3.83 12.70
CA PHE A 55 -5.78 -3.31 12.24
C PHE A 55 -5.79 -2.97 10.73
N TYR A 56 -6.27 -3.89 9.89
CA TYR A 56 -6.32 -3.67 8.45
C TYR A 56 -7.33 -2.61 8.05
N LYS A 57 -8.50 -2.60 8.69
CA LYS A 57 -9.54 -1.58 8.51
C LYS A 57 -9.00 -0.19 8.79
N ASP A 58 -8.28 -0.01 9.90
CA ASP A 58 -7.71 1.28 10.27
C ASP A 58 -6.58 1.71 9.32
N LYS A 59 -5.75 0.77 8.85
CA LYS A 59 -4.76 1.05 7.82
C LYS A 59 -5.39 1.46 6.48
N ILE A 60 -6.49 0.82 6.06
CA ILE A 60 -7.19 1.22 4.83
C ILE A 60 -7.83 2.60 5.01
N LYS A 61 -8.44 2.89 6.16
CA LYS A 61 -8.95 4.23 6.49
C LYS A 61 -7.83 5.27 6.38
N GLU A 62 -6.68 5.04 7.03
CA GLU A 62 -5.50 5.90 6.95
C GLU A 62 -5.00 6.07 5.50
N ALA A 63 -5.09 5.01 4.68
CA ALA A 63 -4.77 5.08 3.26
C ALA A 63 -5.69 6.06 2.52
N LEU A 64 -7.00 5.95 2.73
CA LEU A 64 -8.03 6.74 2.08
C LEU A 64 -8.09 8.20 2.59
N THR A 65 -7.91 8.41 3.89
CA THR A 65 -8.07 9.72 4.54
C THR A 65 -6.79 10.54 4.58
N SER A 66 -5.60 9.98 4.29
CA SER A 66 -4.33 10.72 4.35
C SER A 66 -4.22 12.00 3.51
N LYS A 67 -5.17 12.26 2.60
CA LYS A 67 -5.28 13.54 1.88
C LYS A 67 -6.09 14.61 2.63
N TYR A 68 -6.85 14.22 3.63
CA TYR A 68 -7.77 15.07 4.35
C TYR A 68 -7.40 15.04 5.83
N ASN A 69 -6.86 16.16 6.33
CA ASN A 69 -6.70 16.41 7.76
C ASN A 69 -8.09 16.55 8.41
N PHE A 70 -8.85 15.46 8.52
CA PHE A 70 -10.03 15.44 9.38
C PHE A 70 -9.53 15.33 10.83
N GLN A 71 -9.30 16.50 11.44
CA GLN A 71 -9.41 16.64 12.88
C GLN A 71 -10.87 16.39 13.25
N PHE A 72 -11.09 15.37 14.07
CA PHE A 72 -12.29 15.26 14.91
C PHE A 72 -12.01 15.96 16.23
#